data_AF-A0A9E1VU96-F1
#
_entry.id   AF-A0A9E1VU96-F1
#
_cell.length_a   1.000
_cell.length_b   1.000
_cell.length_c   1.000
_cell.angle_alpha   90.00
_cell.angle_beta   90.00
_cell.angle_gamma   90.00
#
_symmetry.space_group_name_H-M   'P 1'
#
loop_
_entity.id
_entity.type
_entity.pdbx_description
1 polymer ?
#
loop_
_entity_poly.entity_id
_entity_poly.type
_entity_poly.pdbx_seq_one_letter_code
_entity_poly.pdbx_strand_id
1 'polypeptide(L)'
;MAHHIANHIRESQNSQAVGALVGGVAMALLLGDAAMYNSQVISDGMQIGAYAGALTFSRKQEMEADYISAYIISRAGFDLDAGRGILVSLGRMGGRTTSTVLDTHPAGPERVAAWDLATAEIRAGSPMPRKR
;
A
#
# COMPACT_ATOMS: atom_id res chain seq x y z
N MET A 1 8.30 9.11 -2.73
CA MET A 1 9.58 8.88 -2.02
C MET A 1 9.45 7.96 -0.81
N ALA A 2 8.51 8.19 0.12
CA ALA A 2 8.38 7.35 1.32
C ALA A 2 8.15 5.85 1.03
N HIS A 3 7.33 5.49 0.03
CA HIS A 3 7.19 4.09 -0.41
C HIS A 3 8.49 3.46 -0.92
N HIS A 4 9.38 4.23 -1.54
CA HIS A 4 10.69 3.73 -1.96
C HIS A 4 11.60 3.53 -0.74
N ILE A 5 11.64 4.52 0.16
CA ILE A 5 12.43 4.46 1.41
C ILE A 5 11.99 3.25 2.25
N ALA A 6 10.68 2.99 2.29
CA ALA A 6 10.10 1.85 2.98
C ALA A 6 10.13 0.54 2.17
N ASN A 7 10.71 0.52 0.97
CA ASN A 7 10.80 -0.67 0.11
C ASN A 7 9.44 -1.30 -0.29
N HIS A 8 8.34 -0.53 -0.21
CA HIS A 8 6.99 -1.00 -0.52
C HIS A 8 6.82 -1.40 -2.00
N ILE A 9 7.63 -0.84 -2.90
CA ILE A 9 7.59 -1.23 -4.33
C ILE A 9 8.01 -2.67 -4.50
N ARG A 10 9.07 -3.10 -3.82
CA ARG A 10 9.52 -4.49 -3.89
C ARG A 10 8.52 -5.43 -3.24
N GLU A 11 7.89 -5.00 -2.14
CA GLU A 11 6.79 -5.75 -1.52
C GLU A 11 5.60 -5.91 -2.46
N SER A 12 5.19 -4.84 -3.17
CA SER A 12 4.12 -4.90 -4.18
C SER A 12 4.50 -5.81 -5.35
N GLN A 13 5.74 -5.74 -5.86
CA GLN A 13 6.21 -6.65 -6.92
C GLN A 13 6.20 -8.11 -6.46
N ASN A 14 6.59 -8.38 -5.21
CA ASN A 14 6.52 -9.72 -4.64
C ASN A 14 5.06 -10.20 -4.54
N SER A 15 4.13 -9.34 -4.08
CA SER A 15 2.71 -9.66 -4.03
C SER A 15 2.12 -9.93 -5.42
N GLN A 16 2.57 -9.20 -6.45
CA GLN A 16 2.23 -9.47 -7.85
C GLN A 16 2.69 -10.85 -8.30
N ALA A 17 3.96 -11.19 -8.04
CA ALA A 17 4.52 -12.49 -8.40
C ALA A 17 3.79 -13.64 -7.68
N VAL A 18 3.52 -13.49 -6.38
CA VAL A 18 2.76 -14.47 -5.59
C VAL A 18 1.33 -14.58 -6.11
N GLY A 19 0.68 -13.45 -6.37
CA GLY A 19 -0.67 -13.42 -6.94
C GLY A 19 -0.73 -14.15 -8.28
N ALA A 20 0.26 -13.93 -9.16
CA ALA A 20 0.36 -14.63 -10.43
C ALA A 20 0.43 -16.14 -10.26
N LEU A 21 1.31 -16.61 -9.38
CA LEU A 21 1.45 -18.04 -9.08
C LEU A 21 0.15 -18.64 -8.55
N VAL A 22 -0.49 -17.96 -7.59
CA VAL A 22 -1.78 -18.39 -7.02
C VAL A 22 -2.87 -18.46 -8.09
N GLY A 23 -2.96 -17.44 -8.95
CA GLY A 23 -3.94 -17.39 -10.02
C GLY A 23 -3.76 -18.50 -11.07
N GLY A 24 -2.51 -18.77 -11.46
CA GLY A 24 -2.20 -19.89 -12.37
C GLY A 24 -2.54 -21.25 -11.77
N VAL A 25 -2.17 -21.49 -10.50
CA VAL A 25 -2.50 -22.73 -9.79
C VAL A 25 -4.00 -22.89 -9.60
N ALA A 26 -4.73 -21.82 -9.27
CA ALA A 26 -6.18 -21.87 -9.13
C ALA A 26 -6.86 -22.30 -10.43
N MET A 27 -6.43 -21.78 -11.58
CA MET A 27 -6.97 -22.21 -12.88
C MET A 27 -6.63 -23.67 -13.21
N ALA A 28 -5.43 -24.13 -12.87
CA ALA A 28 -5.05 -25.53 -13.02
C ALA A 28 -5.95 -26.47 -12.18
N LEU A 29 -6.27 -26.08 -10.94
CA LEU A 29 -7.14 -26.87 -10.06
C LEU A 29 -8.61 -26.86 -10.50
N LEU A 30 -9.12 -25.72 -10.97
CA LEU A 30 -10.51 -25.57 -11.37
C LEU A 30 -10.86 -26.35 -12.65
N LEU A 31 -9.88 -26.51 -13.55
CA LEU A 31 -10.10 -27.09 -14.88
C LEU A 31 -9.41 -28.44 -15.08
N GLY A 32 -8.57 -28.87 -14.12
CA GLY A 32 -7.85 -30.14 -14.17
C GLY A 32 -7.04 -30.29 -15.47
N ASP A 33 -7.14 -31.46 -16.10
CA ASP A 33 -6.42 -31.78 -17.33
C ASP A 33 -6.71 -30.79 -18.47
N ALA A 34 -7.91 -30.19 -18.53
CA ALA A 34 -8.27 -29.25 -19.60
C ALA A 34 -7.43 -27.97 -19.58
N ALA A 35 -6.93 -27.54 -18.41
CA ALA A 35 -6.00 -26.42 -18.32
C ALA A 35 -4.56 -26.80 -18.74
N MET A 36 -4.15 -28.07 -18.58
CA MET A 36 -2.83 -28.54 -19.00
C MET A 36 -2.65 -28.49 -20.53
N TYR A 37 -3.74 -28.66 -21.28
CA TYR A 37 -3.73 -28.56 -22.75
C TYR A 37 -3.97 -27.14 -23.27
N ASN A 38 -4.21 -26.17 -22.38
CA ASN A 38 -4.49 -24.79 -22.75
C ASN A 38 -3.67 -23.81 -21.90
N SER A 39 -2.42 -23.58 -22.32
CA SER A 39 -1.50 -22.64 -21.69
C SER A 39 -2.03 -21.21 -21.60
N GLN A 40 -2.97 -20.82 -22.47
CA GLN A 40 -3.62 -19.51 -22.41
C GLN A 40 -4.43 -19.35 -21.13
N VAL A 41 -5.13 -20.40 -20.69
CA VAL A 41 -5.99 -20.32 -19.50
C VAL A 41 -5.17 -20.19 -18.21
N ILE A 42 -4.02 -20.86 -18.15
CA ILE A 42 -3.08 -20.68 -17.04
C ILE A 42 -2.50 -19.27 -17.07
N SER A 43 -2.10 -18.76 -18.24
CA SER A 43 -1.60 -17.39 -18.42
C SER A 43 -2.62 -16.34 -17.99
N ASP A 44 -3.89 -16.50 -18.36
CA ASP A 44 -4.97 -15.60 -17.97
C ASP A 44 -5.19 -15.63 -16.45
N GLY A 45 -5.17 -16.82 -15.84
CA GLY A 45 -5.19 -16.98 -14.39
C GLY A 45 -4.02 -16.27 -13.70
N MET A 46 -2.81 -16.41 -14.24
CA MET A 46 -1.64 -15.71 -13.74
C MET A 46 -1.76 -14.19 -13.89
N GLN A 47 -2.31 -13.68 -14.98
CA GLN A 47 -2.52 -12.24 -15.17
C GLN A 47 -3.56 -11.68 -14.20
N ILE A 48 -4.69 -12.37 -14.01
CA ILE A 48 -5.72 -12.00 -13.04
C ILE A 48 -5.14 -12.02 -11.62
N GLY A 49 -4.41 -13.07 -11.28
CA GLY A 49 -3.74 -13.21 -10.00
C GLY A 49 -2.68 -12.12 -9.77
N ALA A 50 -1.88 -11.81 -10.79
CA ALA A 50 -0.88 -10.76 -10.74
C ALA A 50 -1.54 -9.40 -10.50
N TYR A 51 -2.61 -9.10 -11.24
CA TYR A 51 -3.39 -7.88 -11.05
C TYR A 51 -3.93 -7.82 -9.62
N ALA A 52 -4.58 -8.88 -9.13
CA ALA A 52 -5.05 -8.96 -7.75
C ALA A 52 -3.94 -8.75 -6.70
N GLY A 53 -2.73 -9.27 -6.96
CA GLY A 53 -1.55 -9.05 -6.13
C GLY A 53 -0.92 -7.65 -6.28
N ALA A 54 -1.18 -6.97 -7.40
CA ALA A 54 -0.71 -5.61 -7.72
C ALA A 54 -1.58 -4.53 -7.10
N LEU A 55 -2.86 -4.83 -6.90
CA LEU A 55 -3.93 -3.84 -6.94
C LEU A 55 -3.84 -2.77 -5.84
N THR A 56 -3.10 -3.00 -4.75
CA THR A 56 -3.10 -2.04 -3.62
C THR A 56 -1.81 -2.05 -2.82
N PHE A 57 -1.34 -0.85 -2.44
CA PHE A 57 -0.61 -0.74 -1.19
C PHE A 57 -1.56 -1.03 -0.04
N SER A 58 -1.11 -1.84 0.92
CA SER A 58 -1.89 -2.09 2.12
C SER A 58 -2.04 -0.80 2.94
N ARG A 59 -3.11 -0.68 3.74
CA ARG A 59 -3.26 0.41 4.72
C ARG A 59 -2.01 0.56 5.61
N LYS A 60 -1.35 -0.56 5.93
CA LYS A 60 -0.10 -0.58 6.67
C LYS A 60 1.05 0.13 5.93
N GLN A 61 1.18 -0.10 4.63
CA GLN A 61 2.20 0.55 3.80
C GLN A 61 1.94 2.06 3.66
N GLU A 62 0.68 2.49 3.55
CA GLU A 62 0.34 3.92 3.58
C GLU A 62 0.70 4.55 4.94
N MET A 63 0.34 3.90 6.05
CA MET A 63 0.68 4.42 7.40
C MET A 63 2.20 4.50 7.63
N GLU A 64 2.97 3.49 7.20
CA GLU A 64 4.44 3.52 7.29
C GLU A 64 5.03 4.62 6.39
N ALA A 65 4.47 4.81 5.20
CA ALA A 65 4.89 5.88 4.29
C ALA A 65 4.55 7.28 4.85
N ASP A 66 3.38 7.47 5.43
CA ASP A 66 2.96 8.71 6.09
C ASP A 66 3.85 9.02 7.29
N TYR A 67 4.15 8.01 8.10
CA TYR A 67 5.06 8.10 9.24
C TYR A 67 6.44 8.61 8.80
N ILE A 68 7.06 7.97 7.80
CA ILE A 68 8.36 8.41 7.25
C ILE A 68 8.26 9.84 6.69
N SER A 69 7.15 10.14 6.01
CA SER A 69 6.92 11.47 5.41
C SER A 69 6.83 12.57 6.47
N ALA A 70 6.19 12.32 7.61
CA ALA A 70 6.11 13.28 8.71
C ALA A 70 7.51 13.70 9.20
N TYR A 71 8.43 12.74 9.38
CA TYR A 71 9.81 13.05 9.75
C TYR A 71 10.56 13.83 8.67
N ILE A 72 10.36 13.49 7.39
CA ILE A 72 11.00 14.21 6.28
C ILE A 72 10.51 15.67 6.26
N ILE A 73 9.20 15.88 6.38
CA ILE A 73 8.56 17.19 6.39
C ILE A 73 9.06 18.03 7.57
N SER A 74 9.09 17.43 8.77
CA SER A 74 9.63 18.08 9.96
C SER A 74 11.10 18.48 9.80
N ARG A 75 11.95 17.57 9.31
CA ARG A 75 13.39 17.84 9.09
C ARG A 75 13.65 18.89 8.03
N ALA A 76 12.75 19.03 7.06
CA ALA A 76 12.80 20.08 6.06
C ALA A 76 12.30 21.44 6.58
N GLY A 77 11.83 21.52 7.83
CA GLY A 77 11.35 22.76 8.45
C GLY A 77 9.92 23.16 8.07
N PHE A 78 9.14 22.23 7.51
CA PHE A 78 7.75 22.47 7.14
C PHE A 78 6.79 22.17 8.30
N ASP A 79 5.62 22.83 8.25
CA ASP A 79 4.55 22.65 9.22
C ASP A 79 3.85 21.29 9.07
N LEU A 80 3.86 20.50 10.16
CA LEU A 80 3.20 19.20 10.24
C LEU A 80 1.67 19.32 10.29
N ASP A 81 1.13 20.42 10.83
CA ASP A 81 -0.32 20.64 10.90
C ASP A 81 -0.89 20.95 9.50
N ALA A 82 -0.14 21.69 8.68
CA ALA A 82 -0.44 21.84 7.25
C ALA A 82 -0.44 20.50 6.51
N GLY A 83 0.54 19.62 6.79
CA GLY A 83 0.60 18.26 6.22
C GLY A 83 -0.62 17.41 6.60
N ARG A 84 -1.09 17.51 7.85
CA ARG A 84 -2.33 16.87 8.31
C ARG A 84 -3.55 17.32 7.50
N GLY A 85 -3.62 18.61 7.15
CA GLY A 85 -4.70 19.17 6.32
C GLY A 85 -4.79 18.52 4.95
N ILE A 86 -3.65 18.14 4.35
CA ILE A 86 -3.61 17.43 3.06
C ILE A 86 -4.19 16.02 3.21
N LEU A 87 -3.81 15.27 4.25
CA LEU A 87 -4.35 13.93 4.53
C LEU A 87 -5.87 13.95 4.75
N VAL A 88 -6.37 14.94 5.50
CA VAL A 88 -7.81 15.14 5.71
C VAL A 88 -8.51 15.45 4.38
N SER A 89 -7.91 16.27 3.53
CA SER A 89 -8.47 16.62 2.21
C SER A 89 -8.52 15.42 1.28
N LEU A 90 -7.46 14.59 1.26
CA LEU A 90 -7.41 13.33 0.51
C LEU A 90 -8.50 12.35 0.96
N GLY A 91 -8.70 12.19 2.27
CA GLY A 91 -9.78 11.36 2.82
C GLY A 91 -11.17 11.86 2.43
N ARG A 92 -11.37 13.19 2.34
CA ARG A 92 -12.65 13.79 1.91
C ARG A 92 -12.90 13.64 0.41
N MET A 93 -11.86 13.80 -0.41
CA MET A 93 -11.94 13.67 -1.87
C MET A 93 -12.36 12.26 -2.32
N GLY A 94 -12.05 11.23 -1.53
CA GLY A 94 -12.50 9.86 -1.79
C GLY A 94 -14.03 9.68 -1.74
N GLY A 95 -14.79 10.66 -1.24
CA GLY A 95 -16.26 10.64 -1.15
C GLY A 95 -16.83 9.53 -0.26
N ARG A 96 -15.97 8.71 0.33
CA ARG A 96 -16.28 7.55 1.17
C ARG A 96 -15.48 7.68 2.45
N THR A 97 -16.11 7.41 3.59
CA THR A 97 -15.46 7.39 4.90
C THR A 97 -14.61 6.13 5.12
N THR A 98 -14.56 5.23 4.12
CA THR A 98 -13.84 3.97 4.15
C THR A 98 -13.13 3.74 2.82
N SER A 99 -11.84 3.40 2.90
CA SER A 99 -11.08 2.97 1.73
C SER A 99 -11.52 1.59 1.26
N THR A 100 -11.55 1.38 -0.05
CA THR A 100 -11.89 0.09 -0.68
C THR A 100 -10.62 -0.71 -1.03
N VAL A 101 -10.77 -2.01 -1.27
CA VAL A 101 -9.67 -2.89 -1.75
C VAL A 101 -9.23 -2.56 -3.18
N LEU A 102 -9.86 -1.59 -3.84
CA LEU A 102 -9.48 -1.14 -5.18
C LEU A 102 -8.79 0.23 -5.16
N ASP A 103 -8.64 0.85 -3.99
CA ASP A 103 -7.95 2.12 -3.87
C ASP A 103 -6.44 1.87 -4.00
N THR A 104 -5.82 2.49 -5.00
CA THR A 104 -4.35 2.39 -5.20
C THR A 104 -3.57 2.96 -4.01
N HIS A 105 -4.16 3.95 -3.32
CA HIS A 105 -3.73 4.47 -2.04
C HIS A 105 -4.94 4.60 -1.11
N PRO A 106 -5.22 3.58 -0.27
CA PRO A 106 -6.34 3.61 0.66
C PRO A 106 -6.31 4.87 1.55
N ALA A 107 -7.29 5.75 1.41
CA ALA A 107 -7.41 6.96 2.23
C ALA A 107 -8.45 6.73 3.35
N GLY A 108 -8.01 6.65 4.59
CA GLY A 108 -8.89 6.39 5.74
C GLY A 108 -8.49 7.19 6.98
N PRO A 109 -9.41 7.33 7.97
CA PRO A 109 -9.15 8.06 9.21
C PRO A 109 -7.93 7.51 9.98
N GLU A 110 -7.60 6.24 9.81
CA GLU A 110 -6.40 5.60 10.36
C GLU A 110 -5.10 6.32 9.98
N ARG A 111 -5.01 6.89 8.78
CA ARG A 111 -3.82 7.62 8.31
C ARG A 111 -3.64 8.95 9.03
N VAL A 112 -4.74 9.65 9.30
CA VAL A 112 -4.72 10.88 10.10
C VAL A 112 -4.32 10.56 11.54
N ALA A 113 -4.84 9.48 12.11
CA ALA A 113 -4.44 9.03 13.45
C ALA A 113 -2.94 8.66 13.50
N ALA A 114 -2.43 7.94 12.50
CA ALA A 114 -1.02 7.61 12.40
C ALA A 114 -0.14 8.86 12.26
N TRP A 115 -0.58 9.85 11.47
CA TRP A 115 0.09 11.14 11.33
C TRP A 115 0.15 11.92 12.66
N ASP A 116 -0.96 11.94 13.40
CA ASP A 116 -1.05 12.63 14.68
C ASP A 116 -0.10 11.99 15.72
N LEU A 117 0.01 10.66 15.72
CA LEU A 117 0.99 9.93 16.55
C LEU A 117 2.44 10.24 16.15
N ALA A 118 2.75 10.22 14.85
CA ALA A 118 4.08 10.55 14.35
C ALA A 118 4.48 11.99 14.72
N THR A 119 3.53 12.92 14.60
CA THR A 119 3.73 14.34 14.93
C THR A 119 4.00 14.52 16.42
N ALA A 120 3.26 13.82 17.29
CA ALA A 120 3.52 13.84 18.73
C ALA A 120 4.92 13.30 19.07
N GLU A 121 5.32 12.19 18.43
CA GLU A 121 6.64 11.60 18.58
C GLU A 121 7.77 12.55 18.15
N ILE A 122 7.62 13.18 16.97
CA ILE A 122 8.58 14.17 16.46
C ILE A 122 8.70 15.37 17.39
N ARG A 123 7.57 15.90 17.88
CA ARG A 123 7.53 17.04 18.81
C ARG A 123 8.18 16.71 20.16
N ALA A 124 8.15 15.45 20.57
CA ALA A 124 8.86 14.96 21.75
C ALA A 124 10.39 14.82 21.53
N GLY A 125 10.88 15.04 20.31
CA GLY A 125 12.31 15.00 19.98
C GLY A 125 12.85 13.60 19.65
N SER A 126 11.97 12.61 19.47
CA SER A 126 12.38 11.26 19.11
C SER A 126 12.97 11.23 17.69
N PRO A 127 14.13 10.58 17.48
CA PRO A 127 14.68 10.42 16.14
C PRO A 127 13.87 9.41 15.31
N MET A 128 13.85 9.58 13.98
CA MET A 128 13.22 8.62 13.07
C MET A 128 13.79 7.20 13.32
N PRO A 129 12.94 6.19 13.55
CA PRO A 129 13.36 4.80 13.67
C PRO A 129 14.07 4.30 12.41
N ARG A 130 15.07 3.44 12.58
CA ARG A 130 15.66 2.71 11.46
C ARG A 130 14.83 1.45 11.21
N LYS A 131 14.40 1.24 9.96
CA LYS A 131 13.78 -0.02 9.54
C LYS A 131 14.80 -1.15 9.79
N ARG A 132 14.43 -2.11 10.64
CA ARG A 132 15.22 -3.32 10.92
C ARG A 132 15.08 -4.33 9.80
#